data_AF-A0AA45WUA0-F1
#
_entry.id   AF-A0AA45WUA0-F1
#
_cell.length_a   1.000
_cell.length_b   1.000
_cell.length_c   1.000
_cell.angle_alpha   90.00
_cell.angle_beta   90.00
_cell.angle_gamma   90.00
#
_symmetry.space_group_name_H-M   'P 1'
#
loop_
_entity.id
_entity.type
_entity.pdbx_description
1 polymer ?
#
loop_
_entity_poly.entity_id
_entity_poly.type
_entity_poly.pdbx_seq_one_letter_code
_entity_poly.pdbx_strand_id
1 'polypeptide(L)'
;MDKNTGILLLYDCYQALLTEKQRQMMDLYYNQDFTLAEIAEEMTISRQGVYDHLKRTEKLLEQYEDRMSLLRTFQRQSRIILQMKECLAKMEMEMSGVEAAQGSMTHIKRIKSSLEQLYQISTS
;
A
#
# COMPACT_ATOMS: atom_id res chain seq x y z
N MET A 1 -6.02 11.26 -1.01
CA MET A 1 -4.64 10.82 -1.30
C MET A 1 -4.24 11.43 -2.61
N ASP A 2 -3.06 12.04 -2.67
CA ASP A 2 -2.58 12.65 -3.90
C ASP A 2 -2.36 11.56 -4.96
N LYS A 3 -2.68 11.88 -6.22
CA LYS A 3 -2.59 10.92 -7.33
C LYS A 3 -1.18 10.32 -7.43
N ASN A 4 -0.15 11.13 -7.19
CA ASN A 4 1.24 10.67 -7.20
C ASN A 4 1.55 9.68 -6.08
N THR A 5 1.02 9.89 -4.87
CA THR A 5 1.21 8.96 -3.74
C THR A 5 0.58 7.60 -4.03
N GLY A 6 -0.59 7.57 -4.68
CA GLY A 6 -1.23 6.32 -5.07
C GLY A 6 -0.40 5.51 -6.06
N ILE A 7 0.15 6.17 -7.08
CA ILE A 7 1.03 5.53 -8.07
C ILE A 7 2.33 5.04 -7.44
N LEU A 8 2.93 5.81 -6.52
CA LEU A 8 4.17 5.39 -5.85
C LEU A 8 3.97 4.09 -5.07
N LEU A 9 2.87 3.96 -4.33
CA LEU A 9 2.55 2.73 -3.60
C LEU A 9 2.31 1.53 -4.54
N LEU A 10 1.67 1.77 -5.68
CA LEU A 10 1.51 0.74 -6.71
C LEU A 10 2.85 0.35 -7.33
N TYR A 11 3.73 1.32 -7.56
CA TYR A 11 5.08 1.08 -8.05
C TYR A 11 5.87 0.21 -7.07
N ASP A 12 5.85 0.51 -5.77
CA ASP A 12 6.52 -0.31 -4.76
C ASP A 12 6.05 -1.78 -4.78
N CYS A 13 4.75 -1.99 -5.03
CA CYS A 13 4.15 -3.33 -5.10
C CYS A 13 4.47 -4.08 -6.40
N TYR A 14 4.59 -3.37 -7.54
CA TYR A 14 4.56 -4.00 -8.86
C TYR A 14 5.76 -3.68 -9.76
N GLN A 15 6.75 -2.91 -9.29
CA GLN A 15 7.94 -2.53 -10.07
C GLN A 15 8.71 -3.72 -10.65
N ALA A 16 8.67 -4.88 -9.99
CA ALA A 16 9.33 -6.10 -10.46
C ALA A 16 8.70 -6.66 -11.75
N LEU A 17 7.43 -6.34 -12.05
CA LEU A 17 6.72 -6.77 -13.26
C LEU A 17 6.95 -5.84 -14.44
N LEU A 18 7.47 -4.64 -14.19
CA LEU A 18 7.78 -3.67 -15.22
C LEU A 18 9.04 -4.09 -16.00
N THR A 19 9.09 -3.68 -17.26
CA THR A 19 10.32 -3.72 -18.05
C THR A 19 11.35 -2.75 -17.48
N GLU A 20 12.63 -2.97 -17.77
CA GLU A 20 13.72 -2.10 -17.27
C GLU A 20 13.50 -0.63 -17.64
N LYS A 21 13.12 -0.36 -18.90
CA LYS A 21 12.86 1.00 -19.38
C LYS A 21 11.70 1.68 -18.64
N GLN A 22 10.66 0.92 -18.27
CA GLN A 22 9.54 1.44 -17.50
C GLN A 22 9.96 1.73 -16.06
N ARG A 23 10.71 0.83 -15.41
CA ARG A 23 11.24 1.05 -14.06
C ARG A 23 12.12 2.29 -14.00
N GLN A 24 13.10 2.40 -14.90
CA GLN A 24 14.04 3.51 -14.95
C GLN A 24 13.31 4.85 -15.10
N MET A 25 12.33 4.94 -16.00
CA MET A 25 11.58 6.17 -16.20
C MET A 25 10.72 6.56 -14.99
N MET A 26 10.08 5.56 -14.35
CA MET A 26 9.32 5.78 -13.13
C MET A 26 10.22 6.21 -11.96
N ASP A 27 11.40 5.61 -11.84
CA ASP A 27 12.37 5.93 -10.78
C ASP A 27 12.89 7.36 -10.90
N LEU A 28 13.33 7.75 -12.11
CA LEU A 28 13.76 9.13 -12.38
C LEU A 28 12.68 10.14 -12.01
N TYR A 29 11.42 9.87 -12.37
CA TYR A 29 10.32 10.81 -12.13
C TYR A 29 9.81 10.84 -10.69
N TYR A 30 9.61 9.67 -10.06
CA TYR A 30 8.93 9.56 -8.76
C TYR A 30 9.88 9.50 -7.57
N ASN A 31 11.13 9.01 -7.75
CA ASN A 31 12.09 8.83 -6.66
C ASN A 31 13.25 9.83 -6.73
N GLN A 32 13.62 10.30 -7.93
CA GLN A 32 14.73 11.22 -8.13
C GLN A 32 14.32 12.66 -8.46
N ASP A 33 13.00 12.93 -8.50
CA ASP A 33 12.43 14.25 -8.78
C ASP A 33 12.84 14.87 -10.14
N PHE A 34 13.24 14.06 -11.12
CA PHE A 34 13.55 14.56 -12.45
C PHE A 34 12.30 15.10 -13.13
N THR A 35 12.44 16.25 -13.80
CA THR A 35 11.42 16.79 -14.68
C THR A 35 11.31 15.98 -15.97
N LEU A 36 10.16 16.07 -16.66
CA LEU A 36 9.97 15.42 -17.96
C LEU A 36 11.00 15.84 -19.02
N ALA A 37 11.59 17.04 -18.88
CA ALA A 37 12.62 17.54 -19.79
C ALA A 37 13.97 16.86 -19.50
N GLU A 38 14.37 16.76 -18.23
CA GLU A 38 15.61 16.08 -17.83
C GLU A 38 15.57 14.59 -18.19
N ILE A 39 14.43 13.92 -18.00
CA ILE A 39 14.26 12.51 -18.41
C ILE A 39 14.33 12.37 -19.93
N ALA A 40 13.76 13.32 -20.67
CA ALA A 40 13.78 13.29 -22.13
C ALA A 40 15.21 13.39 -22.67
N GLU A 41 16.04 14.25 -22.06
CA GLU A 41 17.46 14.39 -22.37
C GLU A 41 18.23 13.12 -22.02
N GLU A 42 18.12 12.64 -20.77
CA GLU A 42 18.80 11.44 -20.27
C GLU A 42 18.48 10.18 -21.11
N MET A 43 17.21 10.00 -21.47
CA MET A 43 16.75 8.82 -22.22
C MET A 43 16.77 9.02 -23.73
N THR A 44 17.22 10.18 -24.23
CA THR A 44 17.25 10.55 -25.67
C THR A 44 15.90 10.31 -26.37
N ILE A 45 14.81 10.78 -25.77
CA ILE A 45 13.45 10.72 -26.33
C ILE A 45 12.76 12.09 -26.23
N SER A 46 11.60 12.25 -26.86
CA SER A 46 10.85 13.50 -26.72
C SER A 46 10.19 13.62 -25.34
N ARG A 47 10.01 14.85 -24.85
CA ARG A 47 9.25 15.14 -23.62
C ARG A 47 7.83 14.55 -23.64
N GLN A 48 7.18 14.59 -24.80
CA GLN A 48 5.87 13.94 -24.98
C GLN A 48 5.97 12.42 -24.87
N GLY A 49 7.03 11.83 -25.43
CA GLY A 49 7.33 10.41 -25.28
C GLY A 49 7.49 10.00 -23.82
N VAL A 50 8.20 10.78 -23.01
CA VAL A 50 8.31 10.55 -21.55
C VAL A 50 6.93 10.55 -20.90
N TYR A 51 6.14 11.60 -21.13
CA TYR A 51 4.79 11.71 -20.56
C TYR A 51 3.90 10.51 -20.92
N ASP A 52 3.88 10.12 -22.19
CA ASP A 52 3.07 9.01 -22.68
C ASP A 52 3.55 7.65 -22.12
N HIS A 53 4.85 7.49 -21.91
CA HIS A 53 5.40 6.29 -21.29
C HIS A 53 5.05 6.21 -19.80
N LEU A 54 5.17 7.31 -19.05
CA LEU A 54 4.75 7.38 -17.65
C LEU A 54 3.26 7.06 -17.52
N LYS A 55 2.38 7.70 -18.30
CA LYS A 55 0.93 7.43 -18.21
C LYS A 55 0.53 6.02 -18.59
N ARG A 56 1.18 5.42 -19.59
CA ARG A 56 0.92 4.01 -19.90
C ARG A 56 1.41 3.08 -18.79
N THR A 57 2.52 3.40 -18.15
CA THR A 57 3.05 2.62 -17.03
C THR A 57 2.19 2.75 -15.79
N GLU A 58 1.72 3.95 -15.44
CA GLU A 58 0.72 4.17 -14.38
C GLU A 58 -0.52 3.31 -14.58
N LYS A 59 -1.10 3.34 -15.79
CA LYS A 59 -2.27 2.52 -16.12
C LYS A 59 -2.00 1.02 -16.03
N LEU A 60 -0.79 0.59 -16.36
CA LEU A 60 -0.39 -0.81 -16.24
C LEU A 60 -0.30 -1.25 -14.77
N LEU A 61 0.23 -0.39 -13.90
CA LEU A 61 0.28 -0.63 -12.45
C LEU A 61 -1.13 -0.73 -11.85
N GLU A 62 -2.05 0.15 -12.27
CA GLU A 62 -3.47 0.08 -11.87
C GLU A 62 -4.11 -1.24 -12.32
N GLN A 63 -3.83 -1.70 -13.55
CA GLN A 63 -4.33 -2.99 -14.05
C GLN A 63 -3.75 -4.18 -13.28
N TYR A 64 -2.50 -4.10 -12.83
CA TYR A 64 -1.93 -5.12 -11.95
C TYR A 64 -2.66 -5.18 -10.62
N GLU A 65 -2.96 -4.03 -10.01
CA GLU A 65 -3.75 -3.96 -8.79
C GLU A 65 -5.16 -4.50 -8.98
N ASP A 66 -5.84 -4.19 -10.10
CA ASP A 66 -7.18 -4.74 -10.37
C ASP A 66 -7.19 -6.27 -10.44
N ARG A 67 -6.10 -6.88 -10.92
CA ARG A 67 -5.98 -8.34 -11.04
C ARG A 67 -5.49 -9.02 -9.76
N MET A 68 -4.54 -8.43 -9.07
CA MET A 68 -3.83 -9.07 -7.96
C MET A 68 -4.20 -8.51 -6.58
N SER A 69 -4.72 -7.29 -6.52
CA SER A 69 -5.17 -6.61 -5.30
C SER A 69 -4.14 -6.58 -4.16
N LEU A 70 -2.84 -6.47 -4.47
CA LEU A 70 -1.79 -6.60 -3.46
C LEU A 70 -1.82 -5.41 -2.50
N LEU A 71 -1.89 -4.19 -3.04
CA LEU A 71 -1.91 -2.98 -2.22
C LEU A 71 -3.18 -2.93 -1.36
N ARG A 72 -4.35 -3.20 -1.96
CA ARG A 72 -5.62 -3.24 -1.21
C ARG A 72 -5.60 -4.30 -0.12
N THR A 73 -5.05 -5.47 -0.40
CA THR A 73 -4.93 -6.57 0.58
C THR A 73 -4.02 -6.18 1.73
N PHE A 74 -2.84 -5.65 1.43
CA PHE A 74 -1.87 -5.17 2.42
C PHE A 74 -2.45 -4.07 3.31
N GLN A 75 -3.14 -3.08 2.73
CA GLN A 75 -3.80 -2.00 3.49
C GLN A 75 -4.90 -2.54 4.40
N ARG A 76 -5.69 -3.50 3.92
CA ARG A 76 -6.75 -4.14 4.72
C ARG A 76 -6.17 -4.92 5.89
N GLN A 77 -5.13 -5.72 5.66
CA GLN A 77 -4.42 -6.44 6.72
C GLN A 77 -3.81 -5.49 7.75
N SER A 78 -3.13 -4.43 7.28
CA SER A 78 -2.50 -3.43 8.15
C SER A 78 -3.52 -2.75 9.07
N ARG A 79 -4.70 -2.42 8.54
CA ARG A 79 -5.80 -1.83 9.33
C ARG A 79 -6.27 -2.77 10.44
N ILE A 80 -6.46 -4.05 10.12
CA ILE A 80 -6.92 -5.06 11.08
C ILE A 80 -5.86 -5.28 12.18
N ILE A 81 -4.58 -5.37 11.79
CA ILE A 81 -3.47 -5.49 12.74
C ILE A 81 -3.43 -4.27 13.67
N LEU A 82 -3.61 -3.06 13.15
CA LEU A 82 -3.66 -1.84 13.96
C LEU A 82 -4.82 -1.87 14.96
N GLN A 83 -6.02 -2.26 14.51
CA GLN A 83 -7.19 -2.41 15.39
C GLN A 83 -6.94 -3.43 16.51
N MET A 84 -6.26 -4.54 16.21
CA MET A 84 -5.88 -5.53 17.22
C MET A 84 -4.91 -4.93 18.24
N LYS A 85 -3.88 -4.21 17.79
CA LYS A 85 -2.93 -3.52 18.68
C LYS A 85 -3.63 -2.53 19.60
N GLU A 86 -4.57 -1.75 19.09
CA GLU A 86 -5.36 -0.81 19.90
C GLU A 86 -6.25 -1.51 20.93
N CYS A 87 -6.85 -2.66 20.57
CA CYS A 87 -7.64 -3.45 21.52
C CYS A 87 -6.78 -4.05 22.62
N LEU A 88 -5.57 -4.54 22.29
CA LEU A 88 -4.61 -5.05 23.26
C LEU A 88 -4.16 -3.95 24.24
N ALA A 89 -3.80 -2.77 23.72
CA ALA A 89 -3.38 -1.65 24.57
C ALA A 89 -4.50 -1.21 25.54
N LYS A 90 -5.76 -1.15 25.08
CA LYS A 90 -6.91 -0.84 25.95
C LYS A 90 -7.11 -1.90 27.04
N MET A 91 -6.97 -3.18 26.69
CA MET A 91 -7.08 -4.28 27.63
C MET A 91 -5.95 -4.24 28.69
N GLU A 92 -4.72 -3.93 28.30
CA GLU A 92 -3.59 -3.75 29.24
C GLU A 92 -3.86 -2.61 30.24
N MET A 93 -4.42 -1.49 29.77
CA MET A 93 -4.83 -0.39 30.65
C MET A 93 -5.96 -0.79 31.61
N GLU A 94 -6.97 -1.53 31.14
CA GLU A 94 -8.10 -1.99 31.96
C GLU A 94 -7.69 -3.02 33.02
N MET A 95 -6.76 -3.92 32.69
CA MET A 95 -6.22 -4.89 33.66
C MET A 95 -5.39 -4.25 34.77
N SER A 96 -4.88 -3.04 34.56
CA SER A 96 -4.20 -2.25 35.60
C SER A 96 -5.18 -1.56 36.58
N GLY A 97 -6.47 -1.48 36.23
CA GLY A 97 -7.56 -0.98 37.07
C GLY A 97 -8.36 -2.12 37.72
N VAL A 98 -8.93 -1.89 38.90
CA VAL A 98 -9.54 -2.93 39.76
C VAL A 98 -10.89 -3.50 39.24
N GLU A 99 -11.38 -3.09 38.06
CA GLU A 99 -12.62 -3.58 37.43
C GLU A 99 -12.35 -4.30 36.08
N ALA A 100 -11.62 -5.42 36.13
CA ALA A 100 -10.94 -5.96 34.95
C ALA A 100 -11.74 -6.95 34.07
N ALA A 101 -12.86 -7.54 34.52
CA ALA A 101 -13.40 -8.73 33.85
C ALA A 101 -14.26 -8.45 32.60
N GLN A 102 -15.12 -7.42 32.62
CA GLN A 102 -16.13 -7.18 31.58
C GLN A 102 -15.56 -6.45 30.34
N GLY A 103 -14.69 -5.45 30.55
CA GLY A 103 -14.02 -4.70 29.49
C GLY A 103 -13.03 -5.57 28.70
N SER A 104 -12.18 -6.29 29.43
CA SER A 104 -11.24 -7.28 28.87
C SER A 104 -11.92 -8.32 27.97
N MET A 105 -13.06 -8.87 28.40
CA MET A 105 -13.82 -9.84 27.59
C MET A 105 -14.34 -9.24 26.27
N THR A 106 -14.66 -7.94 26.26
CA THR A 106 -15.11 -7.22 25.06
C THR A 106 -13.95 -7.02 24.08
N HIS A 107 -12.75 -6.67 24.57
CA HIS A 107 -11.56 -6.55 23.74
C HIS A 107 -11.09 -7.89 23.18
N ILE A 108 -11.13 -8.97 23.98
CA ILE A 108 -10.83 -10.34 23.51
C ILE A 108 -11.75 -10.73 22.35
N LYS A 109 -13.07 -10.48 22.46
CA LYS A 109 -14.02 -10.77 21.37
C LYS A 109 -13.70 -9.98 20.09
N ARG A 110 -13.30 -8.71 20.23
CA ARG A 110 -12.89 -7.87 19.09
C ARG A 110 -11.63 -8.39 18.42
N ILE A 111 -10.59 -8.72 19.20
CA ILE A 111 -9.35 -9.30 18.68
C ILE A 111 -9.64 -10.61 17.94
N LYS A 112 -10.48 -11.48 18.50
CA LYS A 112 -10.87 -12.74 17.85
C LYS A 112 -11.55 -12.50 16.51
N SER A 113 -12.49 -11.55 16.44
CA SER A 113 -13.16 -11.19 15.17
C SER A 113 -12.17 -10.59 14.16
N SER A 114 -11.25 -9.73 14.59
CA SER A 114 -10.19 -9.19 13.74
C SER A 114 -9.25 -10.29 13.22
N LEU A 115 -8.90 -11.28 14.04
CA LEU A 115 -8.11 -12.45 13.61
C LEU A 115 -8.85 -13.27 12.54
N GLU A 116 -10.14 -13.51 12.73
CA GLU A 116 -10.97 -14.20 11.74
C GLU A 116 -10.99 -13.44 10.42
N GLN A 117 -11.16 -12.11 10.45
CA GLN A 117 -11.09 -11.27 9.25
C GLN A 117 -9.71 -11.37 8.59
N LEU A 118 -8.61 -11.26 9.34
CA LEU A 118 -7.25 -11.38 8.80
C LEU A 118 -7.01 -12.73 8.14
N TYR A 119 -7.49 -13.81 8.76
CA TYR A 119 -7.41 -15.16 8.21
C TYR A 119 -8.14 -15.26 6.86
N GLN A 120 -9.39 -14.80 6.78
CA GLN A 120 -10.15 -14.81 5.52
C GLN A 120 -9.44 -14.05 4.40
N ILE A 121 -8.76 -12.96 4.74
CA ILE A 121 -8.00 -12.14 3.78
C ILE A 121 -6.76 -12.87 3.28
N SER A 122 -6.10 -13.64 4.14
CA SER A 122 -4.90 -14.41 3.76
C SER A 122 -5.20 -15.67 2.95
N THR A 123 -6.45 -16.15 2.96
CA THR A 123 -6.87 -17.38 2.29
C THR A 123 -7.74 -17.14 1.04
N SER A 124 -8.02 -15.87 0.71
CA SER A 124 -8.77 -15.46 -0.49
C SER A 124 -7.82 -14.98 -1.57
#